data_AF-A0A9D7E335-F1
#
_entry.id   AF-A0A9D7E335-F1
#
_cell.length_a   1.000
_cell.length_b   1.000
_cell.length_c   1.000
_cell.angle_alpha   90.00
_cell.angle_beta   90.00
_cell.angle_gamma   90.00
#
_symmetry.space_group_name_H-M   'P 1'
#
loop_
_entity.id
_entity.type
_entity.pdbx_description
1 polymer ?
#
loop_
_entity_poly.entity_id
_entity_poly.type
_entity_poly.pdbx_seq_one_letter_code
_entity_poly.pdbx_strand_id
1 'polypeptide(L)'
;MSSRLHATTTSPPESQVADRAAACACSPLLLYGDPGAEVARQVERDIEEESDLPPSWSEEDVVLLHWFLLKEVQRLEDPEAPLAEKIWTLNWIFTDPDKDGLPFSFANCVRVVSCSPLSPLPFIGDFDVSDLRERIAHAARRWMRESVERFPAWVSEALRSNPEWLLAKLESNPQYIN
;
A
#
# COMPACT_ATOMS: atom_id res chain seq x y z
N MET A 1 21.98 54.33 -50.31
CA MET A 1 22.20 52.87 -50.36
C MET A 1 21.11 52.28 -49.46
N SER A 2 19.94 51.90 -49.98
CA SER A 2 19.69 50.66 -50.75
C SER A 2 19.98 49.43 -49.89
N SER A 3 19.03 48.54 -49.58
CA SER A 3 17.59 48.47 -49.90
C SER A 3 16.87 47.52 -48.94
N ARG A 4 15.56 47.71 -48.72
CA ARG A 4 14.55 46.63 -48.76
C ARG A 4 13.13 47.20 -48.76
N LEU A 5 12.51 47.11 -49.94
CA LEU A 5 11.06 47.03 -50.13
C LEU A 5 10.62 45.61 -49.64
N HIS A 6 9.36 45.30 -49.29
CA HIS A 6 8.07 45.78 -49.80
C HIS A 6 6.95 45.71 -48.73
N ALA A 7 5.96 46.60 -48.90
CA ALA A 7 4.49 46.40 -48.88
C ALA A 7 3.83 45.66 -47.69
N THR A 8 3.01 46.30 -46.82
CA THR A 8 1.56 46.62 -46.99
C THR A 8 0.71 45.37 -47.28
N THR A 9 -0.34 45.05 -46.51
CA THR A 9 -1.66 45.72 -46.61
C THR A 9 -2.67 45.11 -45.60
N THR A 10 -3.30 45.97 -44.79
CA THR A 10 -4.75 46.03 -44.45
C THR A 10 -5.54 44.83 -43.88
N SER A 11 -6.18 45.07 -42.72
CA SER A 11 -7.27 44.31 -42.07
C SER A 11 -8.66 44.74 -42.61
N PRO A 12 -9.84 44.19 -42.20
CA PRO A 12 -10.14 43.03 -41.36
C PRO A 12 -10.85 41.94 -42.23
N PRO A 13 -12.14 41.48 -42.14
CA PRO A 13 -13.28 41.73 -41.23
C PRO A 13 -13.72 40.50 -40.38
N GLU A 14 -14.72 40.69 -39.51
CA GLU A 14 -15.57 39.62 -38.94
C GLU A 14 -16.58 39.10 -39.98
N SER A 15 -16.99 37.83 -39.90
CA SER A 15 -18.42 37.41 -40.00
C SER A 15 -18.59 35.87 -40.09
N GLN A 16 -19.75 35.41 -39.59
CA GLN A 16 -20.52 34.24 -40.05
C GLN A 16 -19.82 32.87 -40.16
N VAL A 17 -20.12 32.00 -39.19
CA VAL A 17 -20.53 30.63 -39.51
C VAL A 17 -21.93 30.43 -38.97
N ALA A 18 -22.92 30.57 -39.86
CA ALA A 18 -24.28 30.15 -39.58
C ALA A 18 -24.50 28.72 -40.07
N ASP A 19 -25.28 27.99 -39.29
CA ASP A 19 -26.19 26.93 -39.72
C ASP A 19 -25.62 25.70 -40.46
N ARG A 20 -25.67 24.56 -39.75
CA ARG A 20 -26.32 23.38 -40.35
C ARG A 20 -27.00 22.51 -39.30
N ALA A 21 -28.32 22.69 -39.18
CA ALA A 21 -29.17 21.88 -38.33
C ALA A 21 -29.10 20.37 -38.63
N ALA A 22 -29.08 19.57 -37.57
CA ALA A 22 -29.56 18.20 -37.55
C ALA A 22 -30.23 17.93 -36.20
N ALA A 23 -31.52 18.24 -36.10
CA ALA A 23 -32.33 17.85 -34.96
C ALA A 23 -32.53 16.33 -34.97
N CYS A 24 -32.18 15.65 -33.88
CA CYS A 24 -32.76 14.36 -33.55
C CYS A 24 -33.00 14.34 -32.04
N ALA A 25 -34.27 14.41 -31.65
CA ALA A 25 -34.70 14.46 -30.26
C ALA A 25 -34.70 13.05 -29.63
N CYS A 26 -34.92 13.03 -28.30
CA CYS A 26 -35.10 11.83 -27.47
C CYS A 26 -33.87 10.90 -27.34
N SER A 27 -33.03 11.20 -26.34
CA SER A 27 -32.43 10.13 -25.52
C SER A 27 -33.45 9.72 -24.44
N PRO A 28 -34.05 8.52 -24.49
CA PRO A 28 -35.07 8.11 -23.51
C PRO A 28 -34.49 7.66 -22.15
N LEU A 29 -33.18 7.83 -21.93
CA LEU A 29 -32.42 7.17 -20.85
C LEU A 29 -32.12 8.06 -19.64
N LEU A 30 -32.78 9.21 -19.50
CA LEU A 30 -32.73 10.05 -18.29
C LEU A 30 -33.89 9.78 -17.30
N LEU A 31 -34.50 8.59 -17.37
CA LEU A 31 -35.59 8.17 -16.48
C LEU A 31 -35.37 6.82 -15.78
N TYR A 32 -34.28 6.11 -16.08
CA TYR A 32 -33.79 5.02 -15.25
C TYR A 32 -32.55 5.52 -14.51
N GLY A 33 -32.71 5.79 -13.21
CA GLY A 33 -31.57 6.02 -12.34
C GLY A 33 -30.64 4.81 -12.42
N ASP A 34 -29.33 5.05 -12.48
CA ASP A 34 -28.35 3.98 -12.60
C ASP A 34 -28.52 3.00 -11.42
N PRO A 35 -28.91 1.73 -11.67
CA PRO A 35 -29.09 0.77 -10.60
C PRO A 35 -27.76 0.46 -9.89
N GLY A 36 -26.62 0.63 -10.56
CA GLY A 36 -25.30 0.56 -9.93
C GLY A 36 -25.09 1.69 -8.92
N ALA A 37 -25.49 2.92 -9.27
CA ALA A 37 -25.43 4.06 -8.36
C ALA A 37 -26.45 3.99 -7.20
N GLU A 38 -27.61 3.34 -7.39
CA GLU A 38 -28.56 3.08 -6.29
C GLU A 38 -28.05 1.97 -5.36
N VAL A 39 -27.51 0.88 -5.91
CA VAL A 39 -26.87 -0.18 -5.12
C VAL A 39 -25.66 0.37 -4.36
N ALA A 40 -24.82 1.19 -4.99
CA ALA A 40 -23.70 1.85 -4.30
C ALA A 40 -24.17 2.74 -3.14
N ARG A 41 -25.21 3.56 -3.34
CA ARG A 41 -25.80 4.41 -2.28
C ARG A 41 -26.62 3.64 -1.25
N GLN A 42 -27.01 2.39 -1.51
CA GLN A 42 -27.58 1.49 -0.52
C GLN A 42 -26.47 0.84 0.30
N VAL A 43 -25.43 0.29 -0.33
CA VAL A 43 -24.23 -0.25 0.33
C VAL A 43 -23.54 0.81 1.20
N GLU A 44 -23.43 2.04 0.73
CA GLU A 44 -22.85 3.16 1.50
C GLU A 44 -23.69 3.47 2.75
N ARG A 45 -25.03 3.46 2.65
CA ARG A 45 -25.92 3.60 3.82
C ARG A 45 -25.90 2.38 4.73
N ASP A 46 -25.82 1.18 4.20
CA ASP A 46 -25.75 -0.06 5.00
C ASP A 46 -24.45 -0.08 5.82
N ILE A 47 -23.34 0.38 5.23
CA ILE A 47 -22.05 0.59 5.92
C ILE A 47 -22.15 1.69 6.99
N GLU A 48 -22.83 2.80 6.71
CA GLU A 48 -23.05 3.88 7.69
C GLU A 48 -23.97 3.44 8.85
N GLU A 49 -25.02 2.67 8.60
CA GLU A 49 -25.96 2.17 9.62
C GLU A 49 -25.37 1.02 10.47
N GLU A 50 -24.47 0.20 9.92
CA GLU A 50 -23.72 -0.82 10.68
C GLU A 50 -22.49 -0.24 11.42
N SER A 51 -22.04 0.97 11.05
CA SER A 51 -20.81 1.63 11.55
C SER A 51 -20.83 1.99 13.04
N ASP A 52 -22.00 2.25 13.62
CA ASP A 52 -22.14 2.75 15.00
C ASP A 52 -21.91 1.66 16.08
N LEU A 53 -21.74 0.40 15.70
CA LEU A 53 -21.39 -0.70 16.62
C LEU A 53 -19.94 -1.18 16.36
N PRO A 54 -19.12 -1.37 17.41
CA PRO A 54 -17.80 -1.95 17.22
C PRO A 54 -17.94 -3.39 16.69
N PRO A 55 -17.16 -3.79 15.67
CA PRO A 55 -17.28 -5.11 15.05
C PRO A 55 -17.09 -6.23 16.08
N SER A 56 -17.94 -7.25 16.02
CA SER A 56 -17.92 -8.38 16.95
C SER A 56 -16.81 -9.39 16.60
N TRP A 57 -15.60 -9.11 17.04
CA TRP A 57 -14.45 -10.02 16.90
C TRP A 57 -14.65 -11.30 17.73
N SER A 58 -14.51 -12.46 17.10
CA SER A 58 -14.40 -13.74 17.80
C SER A 58 -12.96 -14.01 18.27
N GLU A 59 -12.78 -15.01 19.16
CA GLU A 59 -11.44 -15.47 19.55
C GLU A 59 -10.65 -16.00 18.34
N GLU A 60 -11.33 -16.68 17.42
CA GLU A 60 -10.74 -17.20 16.18
C GLU A 60 -10.23 -16.06 15.30
N ASP A 61 -11.00 -14.99 15.12
CA ASP A 61 -10.57 -13.82 14.33
C ASP A 61 -9.32 -13.16 14.93
N VAL A 62 -9.24 -13.06 16.27
CA VAL A 62 -8.08 -12.50 16.96
C VAL A 62 -6.85 -13.41 16.79
N VAL A 63 -7.00 -14.74 16.87
CA VAL A 63 -5.90 -15.70 16.63
C VAL A 63 -5.44 -15.64 15.17
N LEU A 64 -6.38 -15.60 14.22
CA LEU A 64 -6.09 -15.45 12.79
C LEU A 64 -5.38 -14.12 12.50
N LEU A 65 -5.75 -13.02 13.15
CA LEU A 65 -5.05 -11.74 13.01
C LEU A 65 -3.59 -11.82 13.50
N HIS A 66 -3.32 -12.47 14.63
CA HIS A 66 -1.93 -12.71 15.08
C HIS A 66 -1.15 -13.57 14.07
N TRP A 67 -1.81 -14.54 13.42
CA TRP A 67 -1.21 -15.35 12.35
C TRP A 67 -0.94 -14.56 11.06
N PHE A 68 -1.89 -13.71 10.62
CA PHE A 68 -1.70 -12.86 9.44
C PHE A 68 -0.52 -11.90 9.62
N LEU A 69 -0.31 -11.33 10.81
CA LEU A 69 0.88 -10.50 11.08
C LEU A 69 2.19 -11.31 10.96
N LEU A 70 2.20 -12.59 11.35
CA LEU A 70 3.37 -13.46 11.13
C LEU A 70 3.59 -13.84 9.66
N LYS A 71 2.58 -13.71 8.78
CA LYS A 71 2.76 -13.91 7.34
C LYS A 71 3.64 -12.84 6.71
N GLU A 72 3.64 -11.61 7.23
CA GLU A 72 4.53 -10.54 6.74
C GLU A 72 6.02 -10.88 6.95
N VAL A 73 6.34 -11.71 7.95
CA VAL A 73 7.71 -12.23 8.15
C VAL A 73 8.14 -13.10 6.97
N GLN A 74 7.22 -13.83 6.32
CA GLN A 74 7.54 -14.62 5.11
C GLN A 74 7.85 -13.71 3.91
N ARG A 75 7.22 -12.53 3.82
CA ARG A 75 7.46 -11.53 2.77
C ARG A 75 8.83 -10.84 2.89
N LEU A 76 9.53 -11.01 4.02
CA LEU A 76 10.94 -10.59 4.11
C LEU A 76 11.82 -11.33 3.10
N GLU A 77 11.57 -12.63 2.87
CA GLU A 77 12.37 -13.47 1.96
C GLU A 77 12.17 -13.12 0.48
N ASP A 78 10.95 -12.77 0.07
CA ASP A 78 10.61 -12.44 -1.31
C ASP A 78 11.33 -11.15 -1.78
N PRO A 79 12.31 -11.22 -2.70
CA PRO A 79 13.07 -10.05 -3.13
C PRO A 79 12.25 -9.03 -3.96
N GLU A 80 11.02 -9.37 -4.37
CA GLU A 80 10.09 -8.44 -5.04
C GLU A 80 9.21 -7.68 -4.05
N ALA A 81 9.13 -8.10 -2.78
CA ALA A 81 8.33 -7.41 -1.78
C ALA A 81 8.89 -6.00 -1.46
N PRO A 82 8.01 -4.97 -1.36
CA PRO A 82 8.37 -3.58 -1.08
C PRO A 82 9.40 -3.37 0.05
N LEU A 83 10.46 -2.63 -0.25
CA LEU A 83 11.54 -2.36 0.72
C LEU A 83 11.03 -1.64 1.99
N ALA A 84 10.02 -0.77 1.84
CA ALA A 84 9.36 -0.09 2.97
C ALA A 84 8.66 -1.08 3.90
N GLU A 85 7.90 -2.03 3.35
CA GLU A 85 7.18 -3.05 4.11
C GLU A 85 8.16 -3.98 4.83
N LYS A 86 9.28 -4.35 4.17
CA LYS A 86 10.35 -5.12 4.84
C LYS A 86 10.94 -4.38 6.03
N ILE A 87 11.24 -3.09 5.88
CA ILE A 87 11.78 -2.26 6.98
C ILE A 87 10.77 -2.15 8.12
N TRP A 88 9.49 -1.93 7.81
CA TRP A 88 8.42 -1.87 8.81
C TRP A 88 8.29 -3.19 9.59
N THR A 89 8.25 -4.32 8.87
CA THR A 89 8.20 -5.66 9.46
C THR A 89 9.43 -5.98 10.31
N LEU A 90 10.64 -5.58 9.87
CA LEU A 90 11.85 -5.70 10.68
C LEU A 90 11.79 -4.83 11.95
N ASN A 91 11.31 -3.59 11.86
CA ASN A 91 11.13 -2.72 13.04
C ASN A 91 10.11 -3.31 14.03
N TRP A 92 9.05 -3.95 13.55
CA TRP A 92 8.09 -4.67 14.38
C TRP A 92 8.72 -5.90 15.06
N ILE A 93 9.46 -6.73 14.32
CA ILE A 93 10.15 -7.93 14.86
C ILE A 93 11.21 -7.54 15.90
N PHE A 94 11.96 -6.47 15.66
CA PHE A 94 13.03 -5.99 16.54
C PHE A 94 12.60 -4.83 17.45
N THR A 95 11.30 -4.71 17.71
CA THR A 95 10.77 -3.79 18.72
C THR A 95 11.32 -4.13 20.11
N ASP A 96 11.51 -3.09 20.93
CA ASP A 96 11.97 -3.14 22.31
C ASP A 96 11.32 -4.28 23.13
N PRO A 97 12.11 -5.17 23.78
CA PRO A 97 11.60 -6.27 24.60
C PRO A 97 10.61 -5.85 25.70
N ASP A 98 10.69 -4.62 26.23
CA ASP A 98 9.71 -4.11 27.20
C ASP A 98 8.28 -4.04 26.64
N LYS A 99 8.14 -4.08 25.31
CA LYS A 99 6.86 -4.08 24.57
C LYS A 99 6.40 -5.47 24.15
N ASP A 100 7.15 -6.53 24.45
CA ASP A 100 6.80 -7.90 24.02
C ASP A 100 5.50 -8.40 24.68
N GLY A 101 5.12 -7.85 25.84
CA GLY A 101 3.83 -8.10 26.48
C GLY A 101 2.62 -7.38 25.86
N LEU A 102 2.81 -6.50 24.87
CA LEU A 102 1.70 -5.75 24.26
C LEU A 102 0.89 -6.61 23.26
N PRO A 103 -0.42 -6.31 23.06
CA PRO A 103 -1.20 -6.90 21.99
C PRO A 103 -0.52 -6.70 20.63
N PHE A 104 -0.53 -7.74 19.80
CA PHE A 104 0.09 -7.74 18.46
C PHE A 104 1.59 -7.37 18.43
N SER A 105 2.32 -7.46 19.55
CA SER A 105 3.78 -7.50 19.52
C SER A 105 4.24 -8.76 18.76
N PHE A 106 5.43 -8.73 18.16
CA PHE A 106 5.97 -9.91 17.47
C PHE A 106 6.03 -11.13 18.39
N ALA A 107 6.49 -10.95 19.64
CA ALA A 107 6.56 -12.01 20.64
C ALA A 107 5.18 -12.59 20.99
N ASN A 108 4.18 -11.72 21.20
CA ASN A 108 2.83 -12.17 21.53
C ASN A 108 2.14 -12.83 20.33
N CYS A 109 2.39 -12.38 19.10
CA CYS A 109 1.96 -13.06 17.88
C CYS A 109 2.53 -14.49 17.80
N VAL A 110 3.84 -14.66 17.98
CA VAL A 110 4.46 -16.00 18.01
C VAL A 110 3.82 -16.88 19.08
N ARG A 111 3.69 -16.37 20.31
CA ARG A 111 3.12 -17.11 21.47
C ARG A 111 1.64 -17.49 21.29
N VAL A 112 0.81 -16.60 20.75
CA VAL A 112 -0.62 -16.87 20.51
C VAL A 112 -0.76 -17.95 19.43
N VAL A 113 0.00 -17.83 18.35
CA VAL A 113 -0.06 -18.76 17.21
C VAL A 113 0.57 -20.12 17.52
N SER A 114 1.58 -20.20 18.40
CA SER A 114 2.21 -21.47 18.81
C SER A 114 1.38 -22.25 19.85
N CYS A 115 0.58 -21.56 20.66
CA CYS A 115 -0.19 -22.15 21.77
C CYS A 115 -1.71 -22.25 21.53
N SER A 116 -2.29 -21.57 20.55
CA SER A 116 -3.74 -21.64 20.29
C SER A 116 -4.12 -22.87 19.46
N PRO A 117 -5.14 -23.65 19.85
CA PRO A 117 -5.69 -24.72 19.01
C PRO A 117 -6.52 -24.19 17.82
N LEU A 118 -6.83 -22.88 17.79
CA LEU A 118 -7.49 -22.19 16.67
C LEU A 118 -6.46 -21.65 15.64
N SER A 119 -5.16 -21.85 15.91
CA SER A 119 -4.09 -21.49 15.00
C SER A 119 -4.10 -22.39 13.74
N PRO A 120 -3.83 -21.84 12.54
CA PRO A 120 -3.56 -22.67 11.35
C PRO A 120 -2.28 -23.49 11.43
N LEU A 121 -1.40 -23.24 12.43
CA LEU A 121 -0.25 -24.08 12.72
C LEU A 121 -0.60 -25.17 13.75
N PRO A 122 0.05 -26.35 13.70
CA PRO A 122 -0.02 -27.31 14.79
C PRO A 122 0.38 -26.67 16.13
N PHE A 123 -0.19 -27.14 17.23
CA PHE A 123 0.24 -26.72 18.57
C PHE A 123 1.73 -27.06 18.77
N ILE A 124 2.54 -26.03 18.97
CA ILE A 124 3.99 -26.10 19.20
C ILE A 124 4.28 -25.94 20.70
N GLY A 125 3.47 -25.16 21.41
CA GLY A 125 3.67 -24.81 22.81
C GLY A 125 4.55 -23.57 22.97
N ASP A 126 5.24 -23.49 24.12
CA ASP A 126 6.15 -22.39 24.43
C ASP A 126 7.37 -22.40 23.50
N PHE A 127 7.78 -21.23 23.03
CA PHE A 127 8.69 -21.09 21.90
C PHE A 127 9.58 -19.86 22.11
N ASP A 128 10.90 -20.06 22.02
CA ASP A 128 11.86 -18.97 22.25
C ASP A 128 11.83 -17.97 21.08
N VAL A 129 11.27 -16.79 21.38
CA VAL A 129 11.17 -15.66 20.46
C VAL A 129 12.54 -15.06 20.17
N SER A 130 13.49 -15.13 21.11
CA SER A 130 14.85 -14.59 20.98
C SER A 130 15.62 -15.37 19.91
N ASP A 131 15.59 -16.71 20.01
CA ASP A 131 16.13 -17.63 19.00
C ASP A 131 15.57 -17.36 17.60
N LEU A 132 14.27 -17.03 17.50
CA LEU A 132 13.65 -16.69 16.22
C LEU A 132 14.09 -15.31 15.72
N ARG A 133 14.18 -14.30 16.59
CA ARG A 133 14.73 -12.98 16.25
C ARG A 133 16.17 -13.11 15.74
N GLU A 134 16.99 -13.94 16.36
CA GLU A 134 18.36 -14.20 15.88
C GLU A 134 18.38 -14.85 14.50
N ARG A 135 17.59 -15.91 14.27
CA ARG A 135 17.46 -16.54 12.94
C ARG A 135 17.01 -15.55 11.87
N ILE A 136 16.02 -14.69 12.17
CA ILE A 136 15.56 -13.63 11.28
C ILE A 136 16.68 -12.60 11.05
N ALA A 137 17.41 -12.16 12.09
CA ALA A 137 18.51 -11.20 11.95
C ALA A 137 19.65 -11.72 11.06
N HIS A 138 19.96 -13.01 11.16
CA HIS A 138 20.94 -13.67 10.29
C HIS A 138 20.48 -13.71 8.83
N ALA A 139 19.21 -14.00 8.56
CA ALA A 139 18.66 -14.07 7.21
C ALA A 139 18.39 -12.69 6.58
N ALA A 140 17.95 -11.70 7.38
CA ALA A 140 17.58 -10.36 6.92
C ALA A 140 18.70 -9.64 6.15
N ARG A 141 19.98 -9.83 6.54
CA ARG A 141 21.13 -9.26 5.80
C ARG A 141 21.28 -9.80 4.38
N ARG A 142 20.76 -11.00 4.11
CA ARG A 142 20.72 -11.59 2.77
C ARG A 142 19.53 -11.04 2.01
N TRP A 143 18.34 -11.18 2.57
CA TRP A 143 17.08 -10.76 1.94
C TRP A 143 17.06 -9.26 1.57
N MET A 144 17.53 -8.38 2.47
CA MET A 144 17.62 -6.95 2.19
C MET A 144 18.61 -6.65 1.06
N ARG A 145 19.72 -7.39 0.96
CA ARG A 145 20.69 -7.25 -0.15
C ARG A 145 20.08 -7.64 -1.49
N GLU A 146 19.44 -8.80 -1.54
CA GLU A 146 18.76 -9.32 -2.73
C GLU A 146 17.63 -8.37 -3.21
N SER A 147 17.02 -7.62 -2.28
CA SER A 147 16.05 -6.56 -2.59
C SER A 147 16.74 -5.30 -3.12
N VAL A 148 17.80 -4.83 -2.46
CA VAL A 148 18.54 -3.60 -2.82
C VAL A 148 19.28 -3.73 -4.17
N GLU A 149 19.69 -4.94 -4.56
CA GLU A 149 20.34 -5.22 -5.84
C GLU A 149 19.39 -5.15 -7.05
N ARG A 150 18.05 -5.13 -6.85
CA ARG A 150 17.06 -4.91 -7.92
C ARG A 150 16.89 -3.43 -8.30
N PHE A 151 17.24 -2.51 -7.41
CA PHE A 151 17.12 -1.08 -7.69
C PHE A 151 18.23 -0.59 -8.64
N PRO A 152 18.01 0.52 -9.37
CA PRO A 152 19.06 1.14 -10.17
C PRO A 152 20.30 1.46 -9.33
N ALA A 153 21.50 1.27 -9.90
CA ALA A 153 22.76 1.35 -9.15
C ALA A 153 22.96 2.65 -8.34
N TRP A 154 22.39 3.78 -8.79
CA TRP A 154 22.43 5.04 -8.05
C TRP A 154 21.62 5.01 -6.74
N VAL A 155 20.50 4.27 -6.72
CA VAL A 155 19.70 4.01 -5.51
C VAL A 155 20.46 3.06 -4.59
N SER A 156 20.96 1.95 -5.12
CA SER A 156 21.70 0.95 -4.34
C SER A 156 22.98 1.53 -3.70
N GLU A 157 23.64 2.48 -4.36
CA GLU A 157 24.79 3.18 -3.80
C GLU A 157 24.43 4.26 -2.77
N ALA A 158 23.35 5.01 -3.01
CA ALA A 158 22.78 5.92 -2.01
C ALA A 158 22.38 5.16 -0.73
N LEU A 159 21.79 3.97 -0.88
CA LEU A 159 21.39 3.07 0.21
C LEU A 159 22.56 2.59 1.06
N ARG A 160 23.69 2.24 0.44
CA ARG A 160 24.94 1.87 1.15
C ARG A 160 25.56 3.06 1.88
N SER A 161 25.42 4.25 1.31
CA SER A 161 26.07 5.48 1.79
C SER A 161 25.28 6.23 2.86
N ASN A 162 23.94 6.18 2.80
CA ASN A 162 23.05 6.89 3.70
C ASN A 162 21.68 6.17 3.83
N PRO A 163 21.55 5.20 4.76
CA PRO A 163 20.29 4.47 4.96
C PRO A 163 19.19 5.34 5.60
N GLU A 164 19.54 6.32 6.45
CA GLU A 164 18.58 7.24 7.08
C GLU A 164 17.80 8.06 6.04
N TRP A 165 18.47 8.48 4.96
CA TRP A 165 17.84 9.20 3.85
C TRP A 165 16.74 8.36 3.17
N LEU A 166 16.90 7.03 3.08
CA LEU A 166 15.86 6.17 2.51
C LEU A 166 14.57 6.26 3.32
N LEU A 167 14.64 6.17 4.64
CA LEU A 167 13.47 6.15 5.52
C LEU A 167 12.60 7.40 5.28
N ALA A 168 13.23 8.58 5.38
CA ALA A 168 12.58 9.86 5.08
C ALA A 168 12.10 9.97 3.62
N LYS A 169 12.79 9.32 2.67
CA LYS A 169 12.40 9.34 1.25
C LYS A 169 11.18 8.46 0.98
N LEU A 170 11.11 7.28 1.58
CA LEU A 170 9.99 6.34 1.49
C LEU A 170 8.72 6.93 2.12
N GLU A 171 8.84 7.53 3.30
CA GLU A 171 7.77 8.30 3.94
C GLU A 171 7.25 9.43 3.04
N SER A 172 8.13 10.08 2.28
CA SER A 172 7.75 11.20 1.39
C SER A 172 7.11 10.77 0.06
N ASN A 173 7.40 9.56 -0.43
CA ASN A 173 7.00 9.10 -1.77
C ASN A 173 6.86 7.57 -1.81
N PRO A 174 5.67 7.00 -1.53
CA PRO A 174 5.43 5.56 -1.59
C PRO A 174 5.48 4.99 -3.02
N GLN A 175 5.48 5.84 -4.06
CA GLN A 175 5.40 5.42 -5.47
C GLN A 175 6.73 4.91 -6.06
N TYR A 176 7.85 4.97 -5.34
CA TYR A 176 9.15 4.43 -5.80
C TYR A 176 9.32 2.91 -5.60
N ILE A 177 8.21 2.19 -5.39
CA ILE A 177 8.18 0.81 -4.89
C ILE A 177 7.32 -0.15 -5.72
N ASN A 178 6.67 0.34 -6.78
CA ASN A 178 5.96 -0.48 -7.79
C ASN A 178 6.80 -0.64 -9.06
#